data_AF-A0A2D6K5N2-F1
#
_entry.id   AF-A0A2D6K5N2-F1
#
_cell.length_a   1.000
_cell.length_b   1.000
_cell.length_c   1.000
_cell.angle_alpha   90.00
_cell.angle_beta   90.00
_cell.angle_gamma   90.00
#
_symmetry.space_group_name_H-M   'P 1'
#
loop_
_entity.id
_entity.type
_entity.pdbx_description
1 polymer ?
#
loop_
_entity_poly.entity_id
_entity_poly.type
_entity_poly.pdbx_seq_one_letter_code
_entity_poly.pdbx_strand_id
1 'polypeptide(L)'
;MNALAHAELALKAFKNEKLSREQKDQLIVGTIIPDVPWVASIDHHRTHTEGLQFLNTLPQEYFPFGAGVVLHGERPAGVDHFSHHYKEGYVHRKRDKVLKKIRKFKQYWRGVSPNLAAHVMTEFSVDYFLAKKRVINRVSRAFKNKKIHKPTKLFWKHFKIPNDMHQHFASKHVHKFFHTFRTQESLSEMWSYFMFFKSKGKVKICTMWDKMKLVAQLGAHTLQHKFRRQRGIEDMFSDVQSEVEKDYKEFMSDTQEKLIALKEELYQKKPFQIVPKKMHKAQYLT
;
A
#
# COMPACT_ATOMS: atom_id res chain seq x y z
N MET A 1 3.47 1.97 5.01
CA MET A 1 2.96 1.68 3.65
C MET A 1 3.80 0.61 2.96
N ASN A 2 3.29 -0.62 3.07
CA ASN A 2 3.60 -1.85 2.35
C ASN A 2 2.51 -2.07 1.26
N ALA A 3 2.47 -1.18 0.27
CA ALA A 3 1.40 -1.12 -0.73
C ALA A 3 1.34 -2.37 -1.61
N LEU A 4 2.49 -2.99 -1.91
CA LEU A 4 2.51 -4.23 -2.71
C LEU A 4 2.00 -5.42 -1.89
N ALA A 5 2.35 -5.49 -0.60
CA ALA A 5 1.82 -6.50 0.32
C ALA A 5 0.30 -6.44 0.43
N HIS A 6 -0.25 -5.26 0.67
CA HIS A 6 -1.68 -5.00 0.70
C HIS A 6 -2.42 -5.51 -0.54
N ALA A 7 -1.96 -5.07 -1.71
CA ALA A 7 -2.59 -5.45 -2.98
C ALA A 7 -2.49 -6.95 -3.25
N GLU A 8 -1.32 -7.57 -3.00
CA GLU A 8 -1.13 -9.00 -3.25
C GLU A 8 -1.94 -9.87 -2.29
N LEU A 9 -1.98 -9.54 -0.99
CA LEU A 9 -2.76 -10.29 0.00
C LEU A 9 -4.26 -10.26 -0.32
N ALA A 10 -4.81 -9.09 -0.66
CA ALA A 10 -6.21 -9.00 -1.02
C ALA A 10 -6.55 -9.76 -2.31
N LEU A 11 -5.69 -9.68 -3.34
CA LEU A 11 -5.88 -10.47 -4.57
C LEU A 11 -5.85 -11.97 -4.30
N LYS A 12 -5.00 -12.42 -3.37
CA LYS A 12 -4.94 -13.83 -2.97
C LYS A 12 -6.15 -14.25 -2.15
N ALA A 13 -6.65 -13.40 -1.24
CA ALA A 13 -7.89 -13.67 -0.50
C ALA A 13 -9.10 -13.82 -1.45
N PHE A 14 -9.13 -13.03 -2.53
CA PHE A 14 -10.16 -13.08 -3.57
C PHE A 14 -9.82 -14.01 -4.76
N LYS A 15 -8.80 -14.89 -4.67
CA LYS A 15 -8.32 -15.65 -5.85
C LYS A 15 -9.37 -16.57 -6.48
N ASN A 16 -10.29 -17.10 -5.67
CA ASN A 16 -11.35 -18.02 -6.10
C ASN A 16 -12.58 -17.25 -6.61
N GLU A 17 -12.65 -15.95 -6.34
CA GLU A 17 -13.72 -15.09 -6.85
C GLU A 17 -13.43 -14.81 -8.32
N LYS A 18 -14.43 -15.01 -9.18
CA LYS A 18 -14.35 -14.72 -10.62
C LYS A 18 -14.39 -13.21 -10.90
N LEU A 19 -13.63 -12.42 -10.15
CA LEU A 19 -13.54 -10.98 -10.31
C LEU A 19 -13.05 -10.64 -11.72
N SER A 20 -13.80 -9.76 -12.38
CA SER A 20 -13.37 -9.10 -13.59
C SER A 20 -12.10 -8.29 -13.35
N ARG A 21 -11.43 -7.92 -14.44
CA ARG A 21 -10.23 -7.07 -14.39
C ARG A 21 -10.49 -5.75 -13.64
N GLU A 22 -11.66 -5.15 -13.86
CA GLU A 22 -12.04 -3.88 -13.23
C GLU A 22 -12.25 -4.03 -11.72
N GLN A 23 -12.93 -5.10 -11.29
CA GLN A 23 -13.12 -5.39 -9.88
C GLN A 23 -11.79 -5.69 -9.17
N LYS A 24 -10.84 -6.34 -9.86
CA LYS A 24 -9.47 -6.53 -9.35
C LYS A 24 -8.73 -5.20 -9.20
N ASP A 25 -8.87 -4.28 -10.16
CA ASP A 25 -8.26 -2.95 -10.06
C ASP A 25 -8.87 -2.13 -8.90
N GLN A 26 -10.19 -2.20 -8.73
CA GLN A 26 -10.89 -1.59 -7.59
C GLN A 26 -10.39 -2.14 -6.24
N LEU A 27 -10.27 -3.47 -6.12
CA LEU A 27 -9.76 -4.13 -4.92
C LEU A 27 -8.34 -3.65 -4.58
N ILE A 28 -7.44 -3.65 -5.57
CA ILE A 28 -6.06 -3.18 -5.39
C ILE A 28 -6.02 -1.73 -4.87
N VAL A 29 -6.75 -0.82 -5.52
CA VAL A 29 -6.73 0.59 -5.12
C VAL A 29 -7.38 0.78 -3.76
N GLY A 30 -8.46 0.05 -3.47
CA GLY A 30 -9.11 0.05 -2.16
C GLY A 30 -8.16 -0.32 -1.02
N THR A 31 -7.21 -1.24 -1.25
CA THR A 31 -6.23 -1.65 -0.23
C THR A 31 -5.07 -0.69 -0.01
N ILE A 32 -4.88 0.28 -0.90
CA ILE A 32 -3.74 1.23 -0.83
C ILE A 32 -4.24 2.63 -0.51
N ILE A 33 -5.47 2.97 -0.90
CA ILE A 33 -6.02 4.30 -0.68
C ILE A 33 -6.10 4.73 0.79
N PRO A 34 -6.26 3.87 1.82
CA PRO A 34 -6.40 4.37 3.18
C PRO A 34 -5.08 4.77 3.84
N ASP A 35 -3.95 4.36 3.26
CA ASP A 35 -2.60 4.89 3.53
C ASP A 35 -2.38 6.28 2.90
N VAL A 36 -3.18 6.65 1.89
CA VAL A 36 -3.07 7.96 1.23
C VAL A 36 -3.46 9.08 2.20
N PRO A 37 -4.46 8.98 3.09
CA PRO A 37 -4.73 10.00 4.12
C PRO A 37 -3.63 10.23 5.16
N TRP A 38 -2.70 9.28 5.39
CA TRP A 38 -1.46 9.55 6.15
C TRP A 38 -0.69 10.77 5.57
N VAL A 39 -0.94 11.00 4.28
CA VAL A 39 -0.42 12.09 3.47
C VAL A 39 -1.09 13.44 3.79
N ALA A 40 -2.16 13.52 4.60
CA ALA A 40 -3.07 14.67 4.64
C ALA A 40 -3.30 15.37 6.00
N SER A 41 -2.73 14.89 7.11
CA SER A 41 -3.08 15.38 8.48
C SER A 41 -4.55 15.24 8.84
N ILE A 42 -5.24 14.37 8.09
CA ILE A 42 -6.59 13.90 8.39
C ILE A 42 -6.42 12.77 9.39
N ASP A 43 -7.48 12.49 10.13
CA ASP A 43 -7.53 11.40 11.11
C ASP A 43 -7.29 10.04 10.44
N HIS A 44 -6.02 9.71 10.28
CA HIS A 44 -5.48 8.48 9.73
C HIS A 44 -6.07 7.25 10.41
N HIS A 45 -6.38 7.38 11.70
CA HIS A 45 -6.99 6.32 12.45
C HIS A 45 -8.35 5.93 11.85
N ARG A 46 -9.15 6.90 11.39
CA ARG A 46 -10.47 6.62 10.82
C ARG A 46 -10.39 5.83 9.52
N THR A 47 -9.42 6.14 8.67
CA THR A 47 -9.27 5.42 7.38
C THR A 47 -8.83 3.97 7.57
N HIS A 48 -8.26 3.64 8.73
CA HIS A 48 -7.82 2.30 9.12
C HIS A 48 -8.82 1.57 10.04
N THR A 49 -9.85 2.24 10.55
CA THR A 49 -10.80 1.64 11.52
C THR A 49 -12.26 1.69 11.13
N GLU A 50 -12.63 2.54 10.16
CA GLU A 50 -14.02 2.71 9.73
C GLU A 50 -14.31 2.08 8.34
N GLY A 51 -13.50 1.10 7.93
CA GLY A 51 -13.64 0.47 6.61
C GLY A 51 -15.01 -0.17 6.37
N LEU A 52 -15.61 -0.78 7.41
CA LEU A 52 -16.94 -1.40 7.32
C LEU A 52 -18.04 -0.36 7.13
N GLN A 53 -17.98 0.74 7.89
CA GLN A 53 -18.90 1.87 7.77
C GLN A 53 -18.82 2.43 6.35
N PHE A 54 -17.61 2.61 5.82
CA PHE A 54 -17.42 3.04 4.44
C PHE A 54 -18.03 2.06 3.42
N LEU A 55 -17.72 0.76 3.53
CA LEU A 55 -18.25 -0.28 2.64
C LEU A 55 -19.78 -0.27 2.59
N ASN A 56 -20.45 -0.03 3.72
CA ASN A 56 -21.90 0.02 3.79
C ASN A 56 -22.50 1.21 3.02
N THR A 57 -21.77 2.32 2.87
CA THR A 57 -22.22 3.48 2.08
C THR A 57 -22.05 3.33 0.57
N LEU A 58 -21.32 2.32 0.10
CA LEU A 58 -21.01 2.17 -1.32
C LEU A 58 -22.13 1.46 -2.10
N PRO A 59 -22.40 1.87 -3.35
CA PRO A 59 -23.13 1.05 -4.31
C PRO A 59 -22.50 -0.34 -4.49
N GLN A 60 -23.32 -1.33 -4.83
CA GLN A 60 -22.90 -2.74 -4.89
C GLN A 60 -21.80 -2.98 -5.93
N GLU A 61 -21.80 -2.23 -7.03
CA GLU A 61 -20.75 -2.35 -8.06
C GLU A 61 -19.34 -1.97 -7.58
N TYR A 62 -19.23 -1.27 -6.42
CA TYR A 62 -17.96 -0.90 -5.80
C TYR A 62 -17.63 -1.75 -4.57
N PHE A 63 -18.33 -2.87 -4.35
CA PHE A 63 -18.01 -3.80 -3.26
C PHE A 63 -16.52 -4.18 -3.24
N PRO A 64 -15.85 -4.54 -4.37
CA PRO A 64 -14.42 -4.88 -4.33
C PRO A 64 -13.55 -3.73 -3.82
N PHE A 65 -13.89 -2.49 -4.16
CA PHE A 65 -13.17 -1.32 -3.66
C PHE A 65 -13.32 -1.18 -2.14
N GLY A 66 -14.57 -1.22 -1.63
CA GLY A 66 -14.84 -1.12 -0.19
C GLY A 66 -14.26 -2.30 0.59
N ALA A 67 -14.33 -3.52 0.05
CA ALA A 67 -13.69 -4.70 0.62
C ALA A 67 -12.17 -4.51 0.70
N GLY A 68 -11.55 -3.89 -0.31
CA GLY A 68 -10.14 -3.52 -0.26
C GLY A 68 -9.81 -2.58 0.90
N VAL A 69 -10.64 -1.57 1.14
CA VAL A 69 -10.49 -0.65 2.29
C VAL A 69 -10.61 -1.39 3.61
N VAL A 70 -11.56 -2.32 3.73
CA VAL A 70 -11.71 -3.14 4.93
C VAL A 70 -10.51 -4.06 5.16
N LEU A 71 -10.03 -4.75 4.10
CA LEU A 71 -8.89 -5.66 4.21
C LEU A 71 -7.57 -4.94 4.51
N HIS A 72 -7.47 -3.63 4.28
CA HIS A 72 -6.32 -2.84 4.67
C HIS A 72 -6.26 -2.62 6.20
N GLY A 73 -7.38 -2.20 6.80
CA GLY A 73 -7.41 -1.56 8.12
C GLY A 73 -6.96 -2.38 9.33
N GLU A 74 -6.83 -1.68 10.45
CA GLU A 74 -6.62 -2.23 11.79
C GLU A 74 -7.91 -2.82 12.39
N ARG A 75 -9.06 -2.22 12.05
CA ARG A 75 -10.40 -2.65 12.49
C ARG A 75 -11.40 -2.61 11.31
N PRO A 76 -12.05 -3.73 10.97
CA PRO A 76 -11.79 -5.09 11.45
C PRO A 76 -10.36 -5.54 11.09
N ALA A 77 -9.90 -6.67 11.64
CA ALA A 77 -8.51 -7.10 11.56
C ALA A 77 -8.05 -7.42 10.12
N GLY A 78 -7.57 -6.40 9.40
CA GLY A 78 -6.98 -6.47 8.06
C GLY A 78 -5.46 -6.58 8.08
N VAL A 79 -4.82 -6.22 6.97
CA VAL A 79 -3.36 -6.32 6.79
C VAL A 79 -2.61 -5.48 7.84
N ASP A 80 -3.06 -4.26 8.14
CA ASP A 80 -2.39 -3.41 9.12
C ASP A 80 -2.55 -3.92 10.54
N HIS A 81 -3.66 -4.59 10.86
CA HIS A 81 -3.77 -5.31 12.12
C HIS A 81 -2.66 -6.36 12.24
N PHE A 82 -2.50 -7.24 11.26
CA PHE A 82 -1.49 -8.30 11.30
C PHE A 82 -0.06 -7.80 11.08
N SER A 83 0.12 -6.60 10.55
CA SER A 83 1.42 -5.99 10.31
C SER A 83 1.89 -5.14 11.51
N HIS A 84 1.00 -4.34 12.10
CA HIS A 84 1.37 -3.25 13.02
C HIS A 84 0.86 -3.43 14.45
N HIS A 85 -0.14 -4.29 14.71
CA HIS A 85 -0.75 -4.41 16.03
C HIS A 85 0.29 -4.68 17.13
N TYR A 86 0.12 -4.05 18.29
CA TYR A 86 1.03 -4.17 19.41
C TYR A 86 1.12 -5.65 19.87
N LYS A 87 2.34 -6.14 20.12
CA LYS A 87 2.72 -7.53 20.44
C LYS A 87 2.64 -8.56 19.31
N GLU A 88 1.61 -8.52 18.48
CA GLU A 88 1.34 -9.60 17.52
C GLU A 88 1.71 -9.25 16.07
N GLY A 89 1.76 -7.98 15.72
CA GLY A 89 2.03 -7.51 14.37
C GLY A 89 3.44 -7.88 13.88
N TYR A 90 3.56 -8.29 12.63
CA TYR A 90 4.83 -8.74 12.05
C TYR A 90 5.96 -7.69 12.17
N VAL A 91 5.66 -6.42 11.92
CA VAL A 91 6.62 -5.31 12.08
C VAL A 91 7.06 -5.16 13.53
N HIS A 92 6.13 -5.33 14.47
CA HIS A 92 6.44 -5.28 15.90
C HIS A 92 7.38 -6.43 16.31
N ARG A 93 7.07 -7.67 15.90
CA ARG A 93 7.90 -8.86 16.20
C ARG A 93 9.32 -8.75 15.61
N LYS A 94 9.46 -8.10 14.45
CA LYS A 94 10.75 -7.90 13.77
C LYS A 94 11.57 -6.75 14.33
N ARG A 95 10.94 -5.81 15.05
CA ARG A 95 11.53 -4.52 15.45
C ARG A 95 12.93 -4.67 16.03
N ASP A 96 13.11 -5.49 17.06
CA ASP A 96 14.38 -5.53 17.80
C ASP A 96 15.52 -6.17 16.98
N LYS A 97 15.19 -7.19 16.18
CA LYS A 97 16.15 -7.83 15.26
C LYS A 97 16.58 -6.87 14.14
N VAL A 98 15.62 -6.18 13.53
CA VAL A 98 15.87 -5.16 12.50
C VAL A 98 16.66 -3.99 13.09
N LEU A 99 16.30 -3.50 14.27
CA LEU A 99 17.05 -2.45 14.98
C LEU A 99 18.51 -2.83 15.21
N LYS A 100 18.77 -4.07 15.65
CA LYS A 100 20.14 -4.57 15.82
C LYS A 100 20.93 -4.50 14.51
N LYS A 101 20.30 -4.83 13.37
CA LYS A 101 20.91 -4.76 12.04
C LYS A 101 21.18 -3.32 11.59
N ILE A 102 20.23 -2.40 11.74
CA ILE A 102 20.38 -1.03 11.22
C ILE A 102 21.24 -0.13 12.13
N ARG A 103 21.49 -0.50 13.39
CA ARG A 103 22.30 0.30 14.32
C ARG A 103 23.74 0.53 13.85
N LYS A 104 24.34 -0.42 13.12
CA LYS A 104 25.69 -0.26 12.52
C LYS A 104 25.73 0.77 11.38
N PHE A 105 24.56 1.24 10.95
CA PHE A 105 24.32 2.19 9.86
C PHE A 105 23.68 3.49 10.35
N LYS A 106 23.87 3.86 11.63
CA LYS A 106 23.21 5.00 12.30
C LYS A 106 23.29 6.31 11.51
N GLN A 107 24.38 6.53 10.78
CA GLN A 107 24.58 7.70 9.92
C GLN A 107 23.51 7.85 8.83
N TYR A 108 22.92 6.75 8.35
CA TYR A 108 21.94 6.76 7.25
C TYR A 108 20.49 6.92 7.70
N TRP A 109 20.22 6.95 9.02
CA TRP A 109 18.87 7.13 9.57
C TRP A 109 18.83 8.11 10.74
N ARG A 110 19.90 8.90 10.93
CA ARG A 110 19.98 9.95 11.96
C ARG A 110 18.82 10.93 11.82
N GLY A 111 18.14 11.23 12.93
CA GLY A 111 16.99 12.13 12.97
C GLY A 111 15.63 11.44 12.81
N VAL A 112 15.61 10.11 12.61
CA VAL A 112 14.40 9.28 12.65
C VAL A 112 14.39 8.46 13.95
N SER A 113 13.21 8.30 14.56
CA SER A 113 13.10 7.47 15.77
C SER A 113 13.43 6.01 15.43
N PRO A 114 14.06 5.25 16.35
CA PRO A 114 14.39 3.84 16.10
C PRO A 114 13.16 3.02 15.65
N ASN A 115 12.01 3.23 16.30
CA ASN A 115 10.77 2.54 15.96
C ASN A 115 10.34 2.81 14.52
N LEU A 116 10.36 4.08 14.08
CA LEU A 116 9.97 4.44 12.72
C LEU A 116 10.97 3.90 11.68
N ALA A 117 12.28 3.93 12.00
CA ALA A 117 13.30 3.37 11.10
C ALA A 117 13.11 1.86 10.90
N ALA A 118 12.95 1.09 11.99
CA ALA A 118 12.71 -0.34 11.90
C ALA A 118 11.40 -0.68 11.19
N HIS A 119 10.35 0.11 11.42
CA HIS A 119 9.05 -0.05 10.77
C HIS A 119 9.17 0.09 9.26
N VAL A 120 9.66 1.23 8.77
CA VAL A 120 9.76 1.51 7.34
C VAL A 120 10.70 0.53 6.65
N MET A 121 11.83 0.18 7.27
CA MET A 121 12.77 -0.79 6.72
C MET A 121 12.15 -2.19 6.58
N THR A 122 11.31 -2.61 7.53
CA THR A 122 10.60 -3.89 7.46
C THR A 122 9.59 -3.88 6.32
N GLU A 123 8.74 -2.85 6.24
CA GLU A 123 7.72 -2.73 5.18
C GLU A 123 8.35 -2.67 3.78
N PHE A 124 9.39 -1.86 3.63
CA PHE A 124 10.12 -1.73 2.36
C PHE A 124 10.75 -3.06 1.92
N SER A 125 11.27 -3.83 2.88
CA SER A 125 11.83 -5.15 2.59
C SER A 125 10.76 -6.16 2.17
N VAL A 126 9.57 -6.12 2.78
CA VAL A 126 8.44 -6.97 2.36
C VAL A 126 7.99 -6.60 0.94
N ASP A 127 7.80 -5.32 0.65
CA ASP A 127 7.41 -4.86 -0.69
C ASP A 127 8.49 -5.18 -1.73
N TYR A 128 9.78 -5.10 -1.38
CA TYR A 128 10.89 -5.54 -2.22
C TYR A 128 10.78 -7.02 -2.60
N PHE A 129 10.49 -7.93 -1.65
CA PHE A 129 10.30 -9.35 -1.98
C PHE A 129 9.07 -9.62 -2.85
N LEU A 130 8.08 -8.74 -2.80
CA LEU A 130 6.86 -8.82 -3.62
C LEU A 130 6.96 -8.08 -4.95
N ALA A 131 8.02 -7.32 -5.17
CA ALA A 131 8.28 -6.48 -6.35
C ALA A 131 8.53 -7.24 -7.66
N LYS A 132 7.93 -8.43 -7.81
CA LYS A 132 7.87 -9.17 -9.08
C LYS A 132 7.21 -8.30 -10.14
N LYS A 133 7.74 -8.36 -11.38
CA LYS A 133 7.23 -7.60 -12.55
C LYS A 133 5.70 -7.67 -12.67
N ARG A 134 5.09 -8.82 -12.35
CA ARG A 134 3.64 -9.05 -12.38
C ARG A 134 2.84 -8.20 -11.38
N VAL A 135 3.28 -8.09 -10.12
CA VAL A 135 2.56 -7.37 -9.06
C VAL A 135 2.61 -5.87 -9.32
N ILE A 136 3.81 -5.33 -9.57
CA ILE A 136 3.99 -3.90 -9.89
C ILE A 136 3.17 -3.49 -11.12
N ASN A 137 3.16 -4.31 -12.17
CA ASN A 137 2.38 -4.00 -13.38
C ASN A 137 0.87 -3.98 -13.09
N ARG A 138 0.37 -4.88 -12.21
CA ARG A 138 -1.04 -4.88 -11.80
C ARG A 138 -1.39 -3.64 -11.00
N VAL A 139 -0.60 -3.31 -9.98
CA VAL A 139 -0.81 -2.12 -9.15
C VAL A 139 -0.74 -0.85 -9.99
N SER A 140 0.35 -0.69 -10.76
CA SER A 140 0.51 0.45 -11.66
C SER A 140 -0.65 0.59 -12.65
N ARG A 141 -1.14 -0.53 -13.20
CA ARG A 141 -2.32 -0.49 -14.07
C ARG A 141 -3.58 -0.07 -13.32
N ALA A 142 -3.81 -0.61 -12.13
CA ALA A 142 -4.99 -0.31 -11.33
C ALA A 142 -5.11 1.20 -11.08
N PHE A 143 -4.00 1.87 -10.73
CA PHE A 143 -3.95 3.32 -10.54
C PHE A 143 -4.16 4.16 -11.83
N LYS A 144 -3.99 3.58 -13.03
CA LYS A 144 -4.33 4.25 -14.31
C LYS A 144 -5.80 4.08 -14.71
N ASN A 145 -6.53 3.18 -14.05
CA ASN A 145 -7.88 2.85 -14.47
C ASN A 145 -8.84 3.98 -14.09
N LYS A 146 -9.27 4.78 -15.07
CA LYS A 146 -10.18 5.92 -14.88
C LYS A 146 -11.48 5.56 -14.15
N LYS A 147 -11.92 4.30 -14.21
CA LYS A 147 -13.13 3.84 -13.52
C LYS A 147 -13.00 3.76 -11.99
N ILE A 148 -11.77 3.79 -11.45
CA ILE A 148 -11.52 3.89 -10.00
C ILE A 148 -11.83 5.29 -9.45
N HIS A 149 -11.94 6.31 -10.30
CA HIS A 149 -12.10 7.70 -9.86
C HIS A 149 -13.39 7.89 -9.06
N LYS A 150 -14.50 7.24 -9.47
CA LYS A 150 -15.78 7.36 -8.77
C LYS A 150 -15.74 6.76 -7.36
N PRO A 151 -15.34 5.50 -7.14
CA PRO A 151 -15.23 4.97 -5.78
C PRO A 151 -14.18 5.70 -4.93
N THR A 152 -13.10 6.19 -5.54
CA THR A 152 -12.10 7.06 -4.88
C THR A 152 -12.71 8.36 -4.36
N LYS A 153 -13.54 9.05 -5.16
CA LYS A 153 -14.25 10.25 -4.72
C LYS A 153 -15.23 9.96 -3.59
N LEU A 154 -15.88 8.80 -3.60
CA LEU A 154 -16.76 8.37 -2.51
C LEU A 154 -15.97 8.17 -1.22
N PHE A 155 -14.80 7.51 -1.29
CA PHE A 155 -13.88 7.38 -0.16
C PHE A 155 -13.50 8.74 0.42
N TRP A 156 -13.13 9.70 -0.43
CA TRP A 156 -12.75 11.03 0.04
C TRP A 156 -13.88 11.82 0.64
N LYS A 157 -15.05 11.77 0.02
CA LYS A 157 -16.26 12.38 0.61
C LYS A 157 -16.55 11.78 1.98
N HIS A 158 -16.47 10.46 2.12
CA HIS A 158 -16.74 9.76 3.38
C HIS A 158 -15.78 10.19 4.49
N PHE A 159 -14.48 10.20 4.19
CA PHE A 159 -13.43 10.53 5.16
C PHE A 159 -13.08 12.03 5.23
N LYS A 160 -13.86 12.89 4.57
CA LYS A 160 -13.68 14.35 4.52
C LYS A 160 -12.29 14.76 4.03
N ILE A 161 -11.80 14.06 3.02
CA ILE A 161 -10.51 14.29 2.36
C ILE A 161 -10.71 15.25 1.17
N PRO A 162 -9.83 16.25 0.96
CA PRO A 162 -9.89 17.13 -0.20
C PRO A 162 -9.98 16.37 -1.54
N ASN A 163 -10.94 16.78 -2.37
CA ASN A 163 -11.37 16.02 -3.55
C ASN A 163 -10.50 16.22 -4.79
N ASP A 164 -9.51 17.11 -4.77
CA ASP A 164 -8.65 17.46 -5.91
C ASP A 164 -7.60 16.38 -6.22
N MET A 165 -7.35 15.47 -5.29
CA MET A 165 -6.19 14.59 -5.38
C MET A 165 -6.28 13.43 -6.39
N HIS A 166 -7.45 13.21 -7.00
CA HIS A 166 -7.68 12.00 -7.83
C HIS A 166 -6.97 12.13 -9.14
N GLN A 167 -6.69 13.38 -9.50
CA GLN A 167 -5.91 13.78 -10.65
C GLN A 167 -4.45 13.30 -10.55
N HIS A 168 -3.94 12.98 -9.35
CA HIS A 168 -2.55 12.57 -9.16
C HIS A 168 -2.33 11.05 -9.10
N PHE A 169 -3.38 10.24 -8.92
CA PHE A 169 -3.24 8.77 -8.89
C PHE A 169 -2.79 8.18 -10.23
N ALA A 170 -3.17 8.81 -11.34
CA ALA A 170 -2.70 8.43 -12.67
C ALA A 170 -1.35 9.07 -13.06
N SER A 171 -0.66 9.74 -12.13
CA SER A 171 0.59 10.43 -12.44
C SER A 171 1.74 9.44 -12.70
N LYS A 172 2.65 9.82 -13.61
CA LYS A 172 3.90 9.07 -13.87
C LYS A 172 4.72 8.80 -12.60
N HIS A 173 4.56 9.63 -11.57
CA HIS A 173 5.32 9.53 -10.34
C HIS A 173 4.81 8.44 -9.40
N VAL A 174 3.49 8.26 -9.27
CA VAL A 174 2.90 7.13 -8.52
C VAL A 174 3.31 5.80 -9.16
N HIS A 175 3.35 5.71 -10.49
CA HIS A 175 3.89 4.54 -11.17
C HIS A 175 5.34 4.29 -10.80
N LYS A 176 6.18 5.34 -10.89
CA LYS A 176 7.59 5.21 -10.59
C LYS A 176 7.85 4.79 -9.14
N PHE A 177 7.04 5.24 -8.19
CA PHE A 177 7.08 4.77 -6.81
C PHE A 177 6.96 3.24 -6.71
N PHE A 178 5.96 2.61 -7.35
CA PHE A 178 5.88 1.14 -7.31
C PHE A 178 7.07 0.44 -7.99
N HIS A 179 7.69 1.10 -8.96
CA HIS A 179 8.88 0.58 -9.63
C HIS A 179 10.17 0.68 -8.79
N THR A 180 10.23 1.52 -7.74
CA THR A 180 11.43 1.65 -6.89
C THR A 180 11.69 0.42 -6.02
N PHE A 181 10.70 -0.44 -5.81
CA PHE A 181 10.88 -1.69 -5.07
C PHE A 181 11.57 -2.80 -5.88
N ARG A 182 11.84 -2.60 -7.18
CA ARG A 182 12.42 -3.64 -8.06
C ARG A 182 13.88 -3.96 -7.78
N THR A 183 14.65 -2.96 -7.36
CA THR A 183 16.07 -3.12 -7.09
C THR A 183 16.42 -2.49 -5.76
N GLN A 184 17.45 -3.04 -5.12
CA GLN A 184 17.97 -2.54 -3.86
C GLN A 184 18.56 -1.13 -4.03
N GLU A 185 19.13 -0.83 -5.19
CA GLU A 185 19.61 0.51 -5.55
C GLU A 185 18.46 1.53 -5.52
N SER A 186 17.34 1.27 -6.22
CA SER A 186 16.21 2.20 -6.24
C SER A 186 15.49 2.30 -4.89
N LEU A 187 15.51 1.24 -4.08
CA LEU A 187 15.00 1.25 -2.72
C LEU A 187 15.88 2.13 -1.80
N SER A 188 17.19 2.05 -1.97
CA SER A 188 18.18 2.85 -1.24
C SER A 188 18.09 4.33 -1.61
N GLU A 189 17.82 4.64 -2.87
CA GLU A 189 17.52 6.00 -3.32
C GLU A 189 16.23 6.52 -2.65
N MET A 190 15.16 5.72 -2.66
CA MET A 190 13.89 6.09 -2.01
C MET A 190 14.08 6.39 -0.51
N TRP A 191 14.88 5.58 0.18
CA TRP A 191 15.26 5.84 1.57
C TRP A 191 16.05 7.15 1.73
N SER A 192 17.04 7.39 0.87
CA SER A 192 17.87 8.61 0.91
C SER A 192 17.01 9.86 0.78
N TYR A 193 16.04 9.85 -0.12
CA TYR A 193 15.10 10.94 -0.23
C TYR A 193 14.20 11.07 0.99
N PHE A 194 13.61 9.96 1.49
CA PHE A 194 12.82 9.99 2.72
C PHE A 194 13.59 10.69 3.85
N MET A 195 14.89 10.38 4.00
CA MET A 195 15.78 11.01 4.96
C MET A 195 16.08 12.48 4.66
N PHE A 196 16.30 12.84 3.39
CA PHE A 196 16.50 14.24 2.97
C PHE A 196 15.29 15.11 3.33
N PHE A 197 14.08 14.63 3.07
CA PHE A 197 12.87 15.37 3.39
C PHE A 197 12.66 15.49 4.89
N LYS A 198 12.96 14.43 5.66
CA LYS A 198 12.95 14.48 7.13
C LYS A 198 13.97 15.48 7.70
N SER A 199 15.20 15.52 7.17
CA SER A 199 16.29 16.34 7.71
C SER A 199 16.13 17.85 7.47
N LYS A 200 15.41 18.26 6.41
CA LYS A 200 15.14 19.68 6.13
C LYS A 200 14.15 20.35 7.09
N GLY A 201 13.63 19.66 8.11
CA GLY A 201 12.60 20.19 9.01
C GLY A 201 11.25 20.49 8.32
N LYS A 202 11.18 20.36 6.98
CA LYS A 202 9.97 20.47 6.14
C LYS A 202 9.00 19.32 6.33
N VAL A 203 9.35 18.35 7.18
CA VAL A 203 8.44 17.34 7.71
C VAL A 203 7.90 17.81 9.07
N LYS A 204 7.33 19.01 9.11
CA LYS A 204 6.01 19.16 9.73
C LYS A 204 5.06 18.84 8.59
N ILE A 205 4.79 17.56 8.40
CA ILE A 205 3.98 17.16 7.25
C ILE A 205 2.52 17.46 7.55
N CYS A 206 2.16 18.72 7.33
CA CYS A 206 0.90 19.31 7.78
C CYS A 206 -0.18 19.30 6.70
N THR A 207 0.17 19.20 5.41
CA THR A 207 -0.82 19.26 4.32
C THR A 207 -0.70 18.10 3.33
N MET A 208 -1.84 17.79 2.69
CA MET A 208 -2.03 16.77 1.66
C MET A 208 -1.15 16.98 0.42
N TRP A 209 -0.98 18.24 0.03
CA TRP A 209 -0.25 18.66 -1.16
C TRP A 209 1.27 18.47 -1.03
N ASP A 210 1.84 18.78 0.13
CA ASP A 210 3.28 18.65 0.38
C ASP A 210 3.76 17.19 0.37
N LYS A 211 2.86 16.27 0.72
CA LYS A 211 3.16 14.84 0.81
C LYS A 211 2.88 14.10 -0.50
N MET A 212 1.93 14.54 -1.31
CA MET A 212 1.89 14.12 -2.73
C MET A 212 3.07 14.69 -3.49
N LYS A 213 3.46 15.94 -3.24
CA LYS A 213 4.72 16.48 -3.74
C LYS A 213 5.87 15.61 -3.27
N LEU A 214 5.91 15.14 -2.03
CA LEU A 214 6.93 14.18 -1.57
C LEU A 214 6.91 12.89 -2.40
N VAL A 215 5.80 12.17 -2.52
CA VAL A 215 5.70 10.94 -3.34
C VAL A 215 6.03 11.22 -4.82
N ALA A 216 5.58 12.36 -5.34
CA ALA A 216 5.83 12.79 -6.71
C ALA A 216 7.29 13.19 -6.94
N GLN A 217 7.90 13.92 -6.01
CA GLN A 217 9.29 14.36 -5.98
C GLN A 217 10.24 13.21 -5.67
N LEU A 218 9.83 12.22 -4.87
CA LEU A 218 10.53 10.95 -4.71
C LEU A 218 10.64 10.29 -6.08
N GLY A 219 9.53 10.10 -6.79
CA GLY A 219 9.54 9.59 -8.16
C GLY A 219 10.30 10.48 -9.15
N ALA A 220 10.16 11.82 -9.05
CA ALA A 220 10.76 12.79 -9.97
C ALA A 220 12.27 12.96 -9.77
N HIS A 221 12.75 13.01 -8.54
CA HIS A 221 14.17 13.19 -8.26
C HIS A 221 14.97 11.91 -8.50
N THR A 222 14.37 10.73 -8.31
CA THR A 222 14.93 9.48 -8.87
C THR A 222 15.10 9.57 -10.41
N LEU A 223 14.50 10.54 -11.12
CA LEU A 223 14.77 10.80 -12.55
C LEU A 223 15.88 11.83 -12.79
N GLN A 224 16.13 12.76 -11.85
CA GLN A 224 16.99 13.93 -12.09
C GLN A 224 18.35 13.84 -11.40
N HIS A 225 18.47 13.07 -10.32
CA HIS A 225 19.74 12.90 -9.61
C HIS A 225 19.90 11.44 -9.21
N LYS A 226 20.92 10.77 -9.78
CA LYS A 226 21.53 9.64 -9.08
C LYS A 226 22.17 10.24 -7.83
N PHE A 227 21.59 10.01 -6.66
CA PHE A 227 22.41 10.14 -5.45
C PHE A 227 23.62 9.22 -5.67
N ARG A 228 24.84 9.71 -5.42
CA ARG A 228 26.04 8.85 -5.49
C ARG A 228 25.71 7.56 -4.75
N ARG A 229 25.83 6.42 -5.44
CA ARG A 229 25.48 5.10 -4.95
C ARG A 229 25.97 4.94 -3.51
N GLN A 230 25.05 4.94 -2.56
CA GLN A 230 25.40 4.87 -1.14
C GLN A 230 25.44 3.40 -0.75
N ARG A 231 26.58 2.74 -1.01
CA ARG A 231 26.76 1.31 -0.70
C ARG A 231 26.33 0.96 0.72
N GLY A 232 26.59 1.84 1.70
CA GLY A 232 26.16 1.60 3.08
C GLY A 232 24.63 1.58 3.30
N ILE A 233 23.82 2.27 2.48
CA ILE A 233 22.35 2.14 2.53
C ILE A 233 21.92 0.83 1.87
N GLU A 234 22.57 0.46 0.77
CA GLU A 234 22.33 -0.85 0.13
C GLU A 234 22.66 -1.98 1.13
N ASP A 235 23.83 -1.94 1.77
CA ASP A 235 24.24 -2.93 2.77
C ASP A 235 23.24 -2.99 3.94
N MET A 236 22.75 -1.83 4.39
CA MET A 236 21.69 -1.75 5.39
C MET A 236 20.40 -2.46 4.95
N PHE A 237 19.96 -2.28 3.71
CA PHE A 237 18.82 -3.01 3.17
C PHE A 237 19.10 -4.51 3.07
N SER A 238 20.27 -4.91 2.58
CA SER A 238 20.67 -6.32 2.47
C SER A 238 20.60 -7.03 3.84
N ASP A 239 21.13 -6.40 4.87
CA ASP A 239 21.11 -6.93 6.24
C ASP A 239 19.69 -7.09 6.79
N VAL A 240 18.81 -6.12 6.55
CA VAL A 240 17.41 -6.20 6.97
C VAL A 240 16.65 -7.23 6.16
N GLN A 241 16.85 -7.27 4.85
CA GLN A 241 16.23 -8.22 3.95
C GLN A 241 16.57 -9.65 4.36
N SER A 242 17.83 -9.95 4.69
CA SER A 242 18.23 -11.28 5.20
C SER A 242 17.49 -11.69 6.48
N GLU A 243 17.04 -10.74 7.30
CA GLU A 243 16.27 -11.02 8.51
C GLU A 243 14.77 -11.18 8.22
N VAL A 244 14.23 -10.40 7.29
CA VAL A 244 12.82 -10.46 6.86
C VAL A 244 12.57 -11.70 5.99
N GLU A 245 13.53 -12.11 5.16
CA GLU A 245 13.40 -13.25 4.24
C GLU A 245 13.09 -14.57 4.95
N LYS A 246 13.59 -14.72 6.18
CA LYS A 246 13.48 -15.95 6.98
C LYS A 246 12.04 -16.42 7.18
N ASP A 247 11.10 -15.50 7.30
CA ASP A 247 9.71 -15.78 7.72
C ASP A 247 8.67 -14.91 7.01
N TYR A 248 9.04 -14.03 6.06
CA TYR A 248 8.02 -13.23 5.35
C TYR A 248 6.99 -14.08 4.61
N LYS A 249 7.38 -15.26 4.09
CA LYS A 249 6.44 -16.16 3.39
C LYS A 249 5.39 -16.74 4.33
N GLU A 250 5.81 -17.13 5.53
CA GLU A 250 4.93 -17.60 6.60
C GLU A 250 3.97 -16.49 7.00
N PHE A 251 4.49 -15.28 7.29
CA PHE A 251 3.65 -14.10 7.55
C PHE A 251 2.61 -13.85 6.44
N MET A 252 3.02 -13.91 5.17
CA MET A 252 2.11 -13.69 4.05
C MET A 252 1.06 -14.80 3.92
N SER A 253 1.38 -16.05 4.28
CA SER A 253 0.45 -17.17 4.27
C SER A 253 -0.58 -17.05 5.38
N ASP A 254 -0.12 -16.87 6.63
CA ASP A 254 -0.99 -16.73 7.81
C ASP A 254 -1.94 -15.55 7.66
N THR A 255 -1.41 -14.41 7.18
CA THR A 255 -2.23 -13.22 6.95
C THR A 255 -3.28 -13.47 5.87
N GLN A 256 -2.92 -14.17 4.79
CA GLN A 256 -3.86 -14.49 3.72
C GLN A 256 -5.04 -15.34 4.23
N GLU A 257 -4.79 -16.34 5.08
CA GLU A 257 -5.86 -17.19 5.64
C GLU A 257 -6.85 -16.39 6.48
N LYS A 258 -6.34 -15.50 7.34
CA LYS A 258 -7.18 -14.61 8.16
C LYS A 258 -7.99 -13.63 7.30
N LEU A 259 -7.41 -13.13 6.21
CA LEU A 259 -8.12 -12.27 5.27
C LEU A 259 -9.17 -13.01 4.45
N ILE A 260 -9.01 -14.31 4.19
CA ILE A 260 -10.06 -15.13 3.58
C ILE A 260 -11.26 -15.20 4.53
N ALA A 261 -11.05 -15.45 5.82
CA ALA A 261 -12.13 -15.45 6.80
C ALA A 261 -12.85 -14.10 6.87
N LEU A 262 -12.10 -12.99 6.97
CA LEU A 262 -12.67 -11.65 6.94
C LEU A 262 -13.47 -11.39 5.66
N LYS A 263 -12.96 -11.81 4.50
CA LYS A 263 -13.68 -11.71 3.22
C LYS A 263 -15.03 -12.44 3.26
N GLU A 264 -15.08 -13.67 3.79
CA GLU A 264 -16.35 -14.41 3.90
C GLU A 264 -17.37 -13.67 4.79
N GLU A 265 -16.93 -13.07 5.90
CA GLU A 265 -17.79 -12.22 6.73
C GLU A 265 -18.34 -11.00 5.96
N LEU A 266 -17.53 -10.40 5.09
CA LEU A 266 -17.99 -9.29 4.25
C LEU A 266 -19.09 -9.72 3.28
N TYR A 267 -18.98 -10.92 2.69
CA TYR A 267 -20.02 -11.46 1.83
C TYR A 267 -21.32 -11.73 2.59
N GLN A 268 -21.25 -12.18 3.84
CA GLN A 268 -22.43 -12.38 4.69
C GLN A 268 -23.10 -11.05 5.03
N LYS A 269 -22.32 -10.02 5.36
CA LYS A 269 -22.85 -8.69 5.73
C LYS A 269 -23.39 -7.91 4.53
N LYS A 270 -22.79 -8.10 3.34
CA LYS A 270 -23.20 -7.41 2.11
C LYS A 270 -23.08 -8.35 0.91
N PRO A 271 -24.10 -9.18 0.63
CA PRO A 271 -24.05 -10.19 -0.42
C PRO A 271 -23.69 -9.62 -1.79
N PHE A 272 -22.52 -10.00 -2.30
CA PHE A 272 -22.03 -9.55 -3.59
C PHE A 272 -22.26 -10.58 -4.68
N GLN A 273 -23.26 -10.31 -5.53
CA GLN A 273 -23.48 -11.08 -6.73
C GLN A 273 -22.47 -10.65 -7.81
N ILE A 274 -21.61 -11.58 -8.21
CA ILE A 274 -20.76 -11.40 -9.38
C ILE A 274 -21.69 -11.42 -10.59
N VAL A 275 -22.08 -10.24 -11.09
CA VAL A 275 -22.88 -10.15 -12.31
C VAL A 275 -22.04 -10.71 -13.46
N PRO A 276 -22.43 -11.84 -14.08
CA PRO A 276 -21.74 -12.34 -15.25
C PRO A 276 -21.80 -11.24 -16.30
N LYS A 277 -20.68 -10.89 -16.94
CA LYS A 277 -20.74 -10.06 -18.15
C LYS A 277 -21.70 -10.76 -19.11
N LYS A 278 -22.88 -10.20 -19.33
CA LYS A 278 -23.71 -10.59 -20.46
C LYS A 278 -22.79 -10.50 -21.68
N MET A 279 -22.52 -11.64 -22.30
CA MET A 279 -21.95 -11.63 -23.63
C MET A 279 -22.95 -10.86 -24.47
N HIS A 280 -22.61 -9.63 -24.85
CA HIS A 280 -23.25 -9.01 -26.00
C HIS A 280 -22.90 -9.90 -27.20
N LYS A 281 -23.68 -10.97 -27.40
CA LYS A 281 -23.86 -11.51 -28.73
C LYS A 281 -24.44 -10.35 -29.52
N ALA A 282 -23.62 -9.76 -30.36
CA ALA A 282 -24.11 -8.93 -31.44
C ALA A 282 -25.08 -9.81 -32.24
N GLN A 283 -26.37 -9.57 -32.06
CA GLN A 283 -27.37 -10.03 -33.02
C GLN A 283 -27.21 -9.11 -34.24
N TYR A 284 -26.29 -9.48 -35.12
CA TYR A 284 -26.37 -9.12 -36.53
C TYR A 284 -26.93 -10.34 -37.26
N LEU A 285 -28.25 -10.41 -37.29
CA LEU A 285 -29.13 -11.20 -38.15
C LEU A 285 -30.38 -10.31 -38.21
N THR A 286 -30.84 -9.73 -39.31
CA THR A 286 -30.68 -9.95 -40.76
C THR A 286 -30.96 -8.63 -41.45
#